data_AF-A0A745R1D8-F1
#
_entry.id   AF-A0A745R1D8-F1
#
_cell.length_a   1.000
_cell.length_b   1.000
_cell.length_c   1.000
_cell.angle_alpha   90.00
_cell.angle_beta   90.00
_cell.angle_gamma   90.00
#
_symmetry.space_group_name_H-M   'P 1'
#
loop_
_entity.id
_entity.type
_entity.pdbx_description
1 polymer ?
#
loop_
_entity_poly.entity_id
_entity_poly.type
_entity_poly.pdbx_seq_one_letter_code
_entity_poly.pdbx_strand_id
1 'polypeptide(L)' 'MNYSACKWYEATSAHFIGGRSGGSIYYKPIQCPAGYVMTGTRMYGIGDGVDEEHVDAYCCPFG' A
#
# COMPACT_ATOMS: atom_id res chain seq x y z
N MET A 1 2.17 16.07 -17.68
CA MET A 1 1.53 15.13 -16.74
C MET A 1 0.04 15.14 -16.89
N ASN A 2 -0.59 14.02 -17.27
CA ASN A 2 -2.04 13.90 -17.24
C ASN A 2 -2.50 13.46 -15.83
N TYR A 3 -2.77 14.44 -14.97
CA TYR A 3 -3.19 14.20 -13.59
C TYR A 3 -4.59 13.58 -13.46
N SER A 4 -5.40 13.57 -14.53
CA SER A 4 -6.74 12.95 -14.49
C SER A 4 -6.68 11.41 -14.50
N ALA A 5 -5.51 10.83 -14.76
CA ALA A 5 -5.28 9.39 -14.72
C ALA A 5 -4.64 8.91 -13.41
N CYS A 6 -4.39 9.82 -12.46
CA CYS A 6 -3.91 9.44 -11.13
C CYS A 6 -4.99 8.70 -10.35
N LYS A 7 -4.61 7.66 -9.60
CA LYS A 7 -5.55 6.94 -8.74
C LYS A 7 -4.85 6.26 -7.57
N TRP A 8 -5.66 5.87 -6.60
CA TRP A 8 -5.24 5.08 -5.45
C TRP A 8 -5.07 3.61 -5.84
N TYR A 9 -4.02 2.99 -5.32
CA TYR A 9 -3.74 1.56 -5.40
C TYR A 9 -3.59 1.02 -3.97
N GLU A 10 -4.21 -0.12 -3.69
CA GLU A 10 -4.38 -0.65 -2.34
C GLU A 10 -3.42 -1.81 -2.03
N ALA A 11 -2.90 -1.85 -0.80
CA ALA A 11 -2.00 -2.91 -0.33
C ALA A 11 -2.78 -4.09 0.26
N THR A 12 -3.47 -4.87 -0.59
CA THR A 12 -4.46 -5.87 -0.16
C THR A 12 -3.86 -7.20 0.36
N SER A 13 -2.56 -7.44 0.23
CA SER A 13 -1.96 -8.74 0.55
C SER A 13 -0.82 -8.63 1.55
N ALA A 14 -0.90 -9.40 2.63
CA ALA A 14 0.14 -9.49 3.64
C ALA A 14 1.20 -10.53 3.25
N HIS A 15 2.47 -10.15 3.31
CA HIS A 15 3.61 -11.00 3.04
C HIS A 15 4.40 -11.23 4.33
N PHE A 16 4.76 -12.49 4.58
CA PHE A 16 5.55 -12.87 5.75
C PHE A 16 7.04 -12.57 5.52
N ILE A 17 7.67 -11.90 6.49
CA ILE A 17 9.09 -11.53 6.45
C ILE A 17 9.92 -12.22 7.52
N GLY A 18 9.28 -12.86 8.50
CA GLY A 18 9.96 -13.58 9.56
C GLY A 18 9.31 -13.39 10.93
N GLY A 19 9.69 -14.25 11.87
CA GLY A 19 9.24 -14.19 13.26
C GLY A 19 10.03 -15.16 14.13
N ARG A 20 10.27 -14.78 15.39
CA ARG A 20 10.77 -15.65 16.47
C ARG A 20 9.89 -15.44 17.71
N SER A 21 10.01 -16.37 18.68
CA SER A 21 9.27 -16.45 19.95
C SER A 21 8.80 -15.08 20.48
N GLY A 22 7.57 -14.69 20.13
CA GLY A 22 7.01 -13.36 20.39
C GLY A 22 6.04 -12.84 19.31
N GLY A 23 6.10 -13.34 18.08
CA GLY A 23 5.13 -13.02 17.03
C GLY A 23 5.67 -13.18 15.60
N SER A 24 4.76 -13.15 14.62
CA SER A 24 5.07 -13.13 13.19
C SER A 24 5.02 -11.69 12.67
N ILE A 25 6.00 -11.27 11.89
CA ILE A 25 6.02 -9.95 11.24
C ILE A 25 5.54 -10.12 9.81
N TYR A 26 4.55 -9.30 9.45
CA TYR A 26 3.99 -9.20 8.11
C TYR A 26 4.15 -7.78 7.58
N TYR A 27 4.23 -7.63 6.26
CA TYR A 27 4.13 -6.34 5.59
C TYR A 27 3.17 -6.43 4.40
N LYS A 28 2.43 -5.35 4.13
CA LYS A 28 1.52 -5.25 2.99
C LYS A 28 2.15 -4.31 1.95
N PRO A 29 2.78 -4.82 0.87
CA PRO A 29 3.44 -3.97 -0.11
C PRO A 29 2.42 -3.36 -1.08
N ILE A 30 2.76 -2.17 -1.58
CA ILE A 30 2.06 -1.55 -2.71
C ILE A 30 3.07 -0.90 -3.64
N GLN A 31 2.88 -1.10 -4.94
CA GLN A 31 3.75 -0.57 -5.97
C GLN A 31 2.91 0.02 -7.10
N CYS A 32 3.29 1.20 -7.56
CA CYS A 32 2.69 1.79 -8.75
C CYS A 32 2.99 0.92 -9.98
N PRO A 33 2.04 0.77 -10.91
CA PRO A 33 2.28 0.00 -12.12
C PRO A 33 3.35 0.65 -13.00
N ALA A 34 3.91 -0.13 -13.93
CA ALA A 34 4.87 0.37 -14.90
C ALA A 34 4.31 1.59 -15.64
N GLY A 35 5.13 2.63 -15.78
CA GLY A 35 4.70 3.90 -16.39
C GLY A 35 4.07 4.89 -15.41
N TYR A 36 4.02 4.60 -14.11
CA TYR A 36 3.49 5.48 -13.07
C TYR A 36 4.56 5.77 -12.00
N VAL A 37 4.42 6.93 -11.36
CA VAL A 37 5.22 7.37 -10.20
C VAL A 37 4.33 7.57 -8.99
N MET A 38 4.81 7.18 -7.81
CA MET A 38 4.14 7.45 -6.55
C MET A 38 4.27 8.94 -6.23
N THR A 39 3.15 9.62 -5.98
CA THR A 39 3.14 11.04 -5.61
C THR A 39 2.58 11.29 -4.21
N GLY A 40 2.04 10.27 -3.54
CA GLY A 40 1.53 10.38 -2.19
C GLY A 40 1.12 9.04 -1.60
N THR A 41 0.86 9.04 -0.30
CA THR A 41 0.38 7.87 0.46
C THR A 41 -0.81 8.26 1.34
N ARG A 42 -1.63 7.28 1.71
CA ARG A 42 -2.63 7.40 2.79
C ARG A 42 -2.60 6.16 3.66
N MET A 43 -2.81 6.32 4.95
CA MET A 43 -3.05 5.20 5.86
C MET A 43 -4.54 4.91 5.90
N TYR A 44 -4.89 3.63 5.80
CA TYR A 44 -6.23 3.11 6.02
C TYR A 44 -6.18 2.20 7.25
N GLY A 45 -7.20 2.29 8.10
CA GLY A 45 -7.36 1.45 9.29
C GLY A 45 -8.82 1.47 9.73
N ILE A 46 -9.36 0.33 10.14
CA ILE A 46 -10.78 0.19 10.49
C ILE A 46 -10.91 -0.29 11.94
N GLY A 47 -10.93 0.63 12.89
CA GLY A 47 -11.24 0.33 14.29
C GLY A 47 -10.26 -0.64 14.96
N ASP A 48 -10.40 -0.81 16.28
CA ASP A 48 -9.53 -1.75 17.01
C ASP A 48 -9.90 -3.20 16.72
N GLY A 49 -8.89 -4.01 16.37
CA GLY A 49 -8.99 -5.46 16.28
C GLY A 49 -9.34 -6.04 14.90
N VAL A 50 -9.36 -5.22 13.84
CA VAL A 50 -9.56 -5.65 12.45
C VAL A 50 -8.22 -5.51 11.71
N ASP A 51 -7.62 -6.60 11.22
CA ASP A 51 -6.36 -6.55 10.43
C ASP A 51 -6.59 -6.07 8.98
N GLU A 52 -7.24 -4.92 8.85
CA GLU A 52 -7.45 -4.23 7.58
C GLU A 52 -6.58 -2.98 7.48
N GLU A 53 -5.70 -2.71 8.45
CA GLU A 53 -4.76 -1.60 8.36
C GLU A 53 -3.80 -1.81 7.19
N HIS A 54 -3.68 -0.79 6.34
CA HIS A 54 -2.75 -0.77 5.22
C HIS A 54 -2.40 0.66 4.79
N VAL A 55 -1.35 0.78 3.97
CA VAL A 55 -0.95 2.05 3.34
C VAL A 55 -1.18 1.95 1.85
N ASP A 56 -1.97 2.86 1.29
CA ASP A 56 -2.23 2.94 -0.14
C ASP A 56 -1.29 3.93 -0.82
N ALA A 57 -1.05 3.70 -2.12
CA ALA A 57 -0.24 4.58 -2.95
C ALA A 57 -1.11 5.39 -3.91
N TYR A 58 -0.90 6.70 -3.97
CA TYR A 58 -1.42 7.54 -5.04
C TYR A 58 -0.42 7.57 -6.18
N CYS A 59 -0.79 6.96 -7.31
CA CYS A 59 0.09 6.78 -8.45
C CYS A 59 -0.40 7.62 -9.63
N CYS A 60 0.51 8.33 -10.28
CA CYS A 60 0.25 9.16 -11.46
C CYS A 60 1.12 8.70 -12.63
N PRO A 61 0.62 8.68 -13.88
CA PRO A 61 1.43 8.30 -15.03
C PRO A 61 2.57 9.30 -15.29
N PHE A 62 3.71 8.80 -15.76
CA PHE A 62 4.77 9.63 -16.34
C PHE A 62 4.20 10.31 -17.58
N GLY A 63 4.13 11.64 -17.60
CA GLY A 63 3.72 12.39 -18.78
C GLY A 63 3.92 13.87 -18.64
#